data_AF-A0A196MNF6-F1
#
_entry.id   AF-A0A196MNF6-F1
#
_cell.length_a   1.000
_cell.length_b   1.000
_cell.length_c   1.000
_cell.angle_alpha   90.00
_cell.angle_beta   90.00
_cell.angle_gamma   90.00
#
_symmetry.space_group_name_H-M   'P 1'
#
loop_
_entity.id
_entity.type
_entity.pdbx_description
1 polymer ?
#
loop_
_entity_poly.entity_id
_entity_poly.type
_entity_poly.pdbx_seq_one_letter_code
_entity_poly.pdbx_strand_id
1 'polypeptide(L)'
;MIQLDLFAPPPAPPVSSVLRVSHTVQTRAAQHGGIITVYTEDDPEPFELTVRGVECVASWSGGFCTHAIGPAGSPFWSETGFRSFGVPTLDTDEIEAIICDYIDRPAKAYGCGGKLVRWWPGYVLQWRQSLGFEIEMTKQYKGREGVWGQWGPEAWADHWHRHDMKLQDALDQMREEGIDPNDVGPPRGFNGKWPKFERIAA
;
A
#
# COMPACT_ATOMS: atom_id res chain seq x y z
N MET A 1 13.57 43.65 -6.97
CA MET A 1 14.50 43.42 -5.84
C MET A 1 13.64 43.12 -4.63
N ILE A 2 13.77 41.92 -4.06
CA ILE A 2 13.11 41.56 -2.79
C ILE A 2 14.12 41.91 -1.70
N GLN A 3 13.77 42.86 -0.84
CA GLN A 3 14.58 43.25 0.31
C GLN A 3 14.35 42.20 1.42
N LEU A 4 15.36 41.37 1.68
CA LEU A 4 15.36 40.43 2.79
C LEU A 4 15.65 41.20 4.08
N ASP A 5 14.63 41.37 4.91
CA ASP A 5 14.77 41.96 6.24
C ASP A 5 15.45 40.95 7.17
N LEU A 6 16.72 41.21 7.51
CA LEU A 6 17.54 40.35 8.36
C LEU A 6 17.12 40.33 9.83
N PHE A 7 16.15 41.16 10.24
CA PHE A 7 15.73 41.31 11.64
C PHE A 7 14.26 40.97 11.88
N ALA A 8 13.63 40.21 10.96
CA ALA A 8 12.31 39.67 11.22
C ALA A 8 12.34 38.84 12.52
N PRO A 9 11.44 39.09 13.49
CA PRO A 9 11.35 38.26 14.69
C PRO A 9 11.14 36.80 14.27
N PRO A 10 11.77 35.84 14.97
CA PRO A 10 11.65 34.43 14.61
C PRO A 10 10.16 34.07 14.54
N PRO A 11 9.73 33.33 13.51
CA PRO A 11 8.34 32.89 13.42
C PRO A 11 7.97 32.20 14.73
N ALA A 12 6.77 32.50 15.24
CA ALA A 12 6.27 31.84 16.44
C ALA A 12 6.46 30.31 16.28
N PRO A 13 6.90 29.61 17.34
CA PRO A 13 7.03 28.16 17.25
C PRO A 13 5.69 27.59 16.79
N PRO A 14 5.69 26.60 15.88
CA PRO A 14 4.46 25.98 15.45
C PRO A 14 3.71 25.52 16.69
N VAL A 15 2.46 25.96 16.83
CA VAL A 15 1.57 25.48 17.87
C VAL A 15 1.58 23.96 17.75
N SER A 16 2.13 23.28 18.76
CA SER A 16 2.09 21.83 18.85
C SER A 16 0.65 21.43 18.64
N SER A 17 0.38 20.70 17.56
CA SER A 17 -0.95 20.15 17.30
C SER A 17 -1.43 19.50 18.59
N VAL A 18 -2.60 19.91 19.08
CA VAL A 18 -3.25 19.29 20.25
C VAL A 18 -3.13 17.78 20.04
N LEU A 19 -2.50 17.09 20.99
CA LEU A 19 -2.35 15.65 20.94
C LEU A 19 -3.77 15.10 20.87
N ARG A 20 -4.21 14.67 19.69
CA ARG A 20 -5.55 14.12 19.52
C ARG A 20 -5.58 12.82 20.33
N VAL A 21 -6.52 12.70 21.25
CA VAL A 21 -6.72 11.46 21.99
C VAL A 21 -7.12 10.40 20.97
N SER A 22 -6.30 9.36 20.86
CA SER A 22 -6.49 8.24 19.94
C SER A 22 -6.50 6.93 20.71
N HIS A 23 -7.30 5.97 20.28
CA HIS A 23 -7.29 4.60 20.79
C HIS A 23 -7.24 3.58 19.65
N THR A 24 -6.91 2.33 19.98
CA THR A 24 -6.84 1.24 19.01
C THR A 24 -7.96 0.24 19.25
N VAL A 25 -8.51 -0.28 18.16
CA VAL A 25 -9.65 -1.19 18.14
C VAL A 25 -9.22 -2.47 17.44
N GLN A 26 -9.52 -3.62 18.05
CA GLN A 26 -9.28 -4.92 17.43
C GLN A 26 -10.46 -5.26 16.51
N THR A 27 -10.14 -5.65 15.28
CA THR A 27 -11.07 -5.91 14.18
C THR A 27 -10.64 -7.16 13.41
N ARG A 28 -11.48 -7.61 12.47
CA ARG A 28 -11.13 -8.67 11.52
C ARG A 28 -10.34 -8.19 10.29
N ALA A 29 -10.00 -6.90 10.20
CA ALA A 29 -9.21 -6.40 9.07
C ALA A 29 -7.83 -7.09 9.05
N ALA A 30 -7.63 -8.05 8.16
CA ALA A 30 -6.35 -8.74 8.03
C ALA A 30 -5.21 -7.75 7.71
N GLN A 31 -5.56 -6.65 7.04
CA GLN A 31 -4.67 -5.53 6.82
C GLN A 31 -4.26 -4.88 8.17
N HIS A 32 -2.95 -4.74 8.41
CA HIS A 32 -2.36 -4.24 9.67
C HIS A 32 -2.52 -5.17 10.90
N GLY A 33 -2.79 -6.46 10.70
CA GLY A 33 -2.85 -7.42 11.81
C GLY A 33 -4.10 -7.27 12.69
N GLY A 34 -5.20 -6.75 12.13
CA GLY A 34 -6.48 -6.62 12.84
C GLY A 34 -6.62 -5.35 13.66
N ILE A 35 -5.63 -4.46 13.72
CA ILE A 35 -5.68 -3.27 14.58
C ILE A 35 -5.94 -2.02 13.75
N ILE A 36 -6.97 -1.27 14.11
CA ILE A 36 -7.29 0.04 13.53
C ILE A 36 -7.21 1.11 14.62
N THR A 37 -6.55 2.23 14.31
CA THR A 37 -6.48 3.40 15.20
C THR A 37 -7.64 4.35 14.90
N VAL A 38 -8.37 4.72 15.95
CA VAL A 38 -9.36 5.81 15.94
C VAL A 38 -8.64 7.07 16.42
N TYR A 39 -8.66 8.12 15.59
CA TYR A 39 -7.79 9.28 15.78
C TYR A 39 -8.39 10.39 16.64
N THR A 40 -9.71 10.43 16.82
CA THR A 40 -10.41 11.37 17.69
C THR A 40 -11.54 10.69 18.45
N GLU A 41 -11.90 11.19 19.64
CA GLU A 41 -13.03 10.65 20.42
C GLU A 41 -14.39 10.82 19.72
N ASP A 42 -14.50 11.79 18.81
CA ASP A 42 -15.71 12.03 18.01
C ASP A 42 -15.79 11.12 16.77
N ASP A 43 -14.68 10.46 16.39
CA ASP A 43 -14.68 9.54 15.27
C ASP A 43 -15.43 8.26 15.67
N PRO A 44 -16.32 7.75 14.80
CA PRO A 44 -17.05 6.52 15.09
C PRO A 44 -16.11 5.32 15.14
N GLU A 45 -16.49 4.34 15.95
CA GLU A 45 -15.82 3.04 16.01
C GLU A 45 -15.84 2.35 14.63
N PRO A 46 -14.76 1.65 14.26
CA PRO A 46 -14.73 0.85 13.03
C PRO A 46 -15.83 -0.22 13.05
N PHE A 47 -16.49 -0.42 11.92
CA PHE A 47 -17.56 -1.41 11.78
C PHE A 47 -17.40 -2.22 10.50
N GLU A 48 -18.02 -3.39 10.47
CA GLU A 48 -17.94 -4.29 9.33
C GLU A 48 -19.11 -4.06 8.37
N LEU A 49 -18.83 -4.16 7.07
CA LEU A 49 -19.84 -4.16 6.03
C LEU A 49 -19.45 -5.12 4.92
N THR A 50 -20.44 -5.52 4.12
CA THR A 50 -20.23 -6.37 2.95
C THR A 50 -20.71 -5.62 1.72
N VAL A 51 -19.82 -5.36 0.77
CA VAL A 51 -20.17 -4.72 -0.50
C VAL A 51 -19.90 -5.69 -1.64
N ARG A 52 -20.94 -6.06 -2.39
CA ARG A 52 -20.86 -7.03 -3.49
C ARG A 52 -20.18 -8.35 -3.11
N GLY A 53 -20.45 -8.83 -1.89
CA GLY A 53 -19.89 -10.08 -1.37
C GLY A 53 -18.44 -9.98 -0.88
N VAL A 54 -17.86 -8.78 -0.82
CA VAL A 54 -16.54 -8.53 -0.23
C VAL A 54 -16.73 -7.95 1.17
N GLU A 55 -16.31 -8.71 2.18
CA GLU A 55 -16.29 -8.25 3.58
C GLU A 55 -15.14 -7.26 3.81
N CYS A 56 -15.43 -6.14 4.45
CA CYS A 56 -14.43 -5.15 4.84
C CYS A 56 -14.78 -4.47 6.17
N VAL A 57 -13.78 -3.83 6.78
CA VAL A 57 -13.97 -2.92 7.91
C VAL A 57 -13.98 -1.49 7.39
N ALA A 58 -15.03 -0.73 7.65
CA ALA A 58 -15.03 0.71 7.52
C ALA A 58 -14.42 1.36 8.75
N SER A 59 -13.58 2.37 8.56
CA SER A 59 -12.98 3.18 9.61
C SER A 59 -12.99 4.65 9.21
N TRP A 60 -12.62 5.53 10.14
CA TRP A 60 -12.64 6.97 9.90
C TRP A 60 -11.30 7.64 10.17
N SER A 61 -10.87 8.49 9.24
CA SER A 61 -9.69 9.34 9.40
C SER A 61 -9.80 10.58 8.50
N GLY A 62 -10.69 11.52 8.87
CA GLY A 62 -11.01 12.69 8.04
C GLY A 62 -11.90 12.38 6.82
N GLY A 63 -12.49 11.19 6.79
CA GLY A 63 -13.33 10.61 5.74
C GLY A 63 -13.32 9.10 5.89
N PHE A 64 -14.31 8.40 5.33
CA PHE A 64 -14.37 6.95 5.51
C PHE A 64 -13.30 6.24 4.68
N CYS A 65 -12.73 5.21 5.30
CA CYS A 65 -11.76 4.31 4.71
C CYS A 65 -12.27 2.87 4.84
N THR A 66 -11.80 1.99 3.98
CA THR A 66 -12.13 0.55 4.02
C THR A 66 -10.87 -0.28 4.08
N HIS A 67 -10.92 -1.35 4.89
CA HIS A 67 -9.84 -2.30 5.11
C HIS A 67 -10.30 -3.73 4.78
N ALA A 68 -9.47 -4.50 4.09
CA ALA A 68 -9.79 -5.87 3.70
C ALA A 68 -9.84 -6.81 4.93
N ILE A 69 -10.91 -7.62 5.02
CA ILE A 69 -11.04 -8.69 6.01
C ILE A 69 -10.44 -10.00 5.49
N GLY A 70 -10.70 -10.34 4.22
CA GLY A 70 -10.17 -11.57 3.61
C GLY A 70 -8.63 -11.61 3.60
N PRO A 71 -8.00 -12.80 3.63
CA PRO A 71 -6.55 -12.95 3.67
C PRO A 71 -5.85 -12.32 2.45
N ALA A 72 -4.53 -12.13 2.55
CA ALA A 72 -3.70 -11.65 1.44
C ALA A 72 -3.96 -12.47 0.17
N GLY A 73 -4.05 -11.80 -0.97
CA GLY A 73 -4.41 -12.38 -2.26
C GLY A 73 -5.92 -12.42 -2.54
N SER A 74 -6.77 -12.10 -1.56
CA SER A 74 -8.23 -12.05 -1.77
C SER A 74 -8.65 -10.89 -2.69
N PRO A 75 -9.77 -11.01 -3.42
CA PRO A 75 -10.32 -9.91 -4.21
C PRO A 75 -10.69 -8.71 -3.32
N PHE A 76 -10.31 -7.52 -3.76
CA PHE A 76 -10.61 -6.24 -3.13
C PHE A 76 -10.61 -5.12 -4.18
N TRP A 77 -11.08 -3.92 -3.85
CA TRP A 77 -11.08 -2.77 -4.78
C TRP A 77 -9.78 -1.94 -4.70
N SER A 78 -8.76 -2.43 -4.00
CA SER A 78 -7.44 -1.83 -3.87
C SER A 78 -6.37 -2.90 -3.68
N GLU A 79 -5.20 -2.73 -4.30
CA GLU A 79 -4.07 -3.67 -4.17
C GLU A 79 -3.42 -3.66 -2.78
N THR A 80 -3.67 -2.63 -1.97
CA THR A 80 -3.10 -2.50 -0.61
C THR A 80 -3.99 -3.09 0.48
N GLY A 81 -5.19 -3.54 0.11
CA GLY A 81 -6.22 -3.92 1.10
C GLY A 81 -6.83 -2.70 1.80
N PHE A 82 -6.45 -1.48 1.39
CA PHE A 82 -6.93 -0.21 1.94
C PHE A 82 -7.43 0.71 0.85
N ARG A 83 -8.53 1.41 1.13
CA ARG A 83 -8.98 2.53 0.31
C ARG A 83 -9.56 3.62 1.18
N SER A 84 -9.04 4.83 1.03
CA SER A 84 -9.71 6.05 1.49
C SER A 84 -10.63 6.59 0.39
N PHE A 85 -11.83 7.01 0.77
CA PHE A 85 -12.79 7.65 -0.12
C PHE A 85 -12.83 9.17 0.06
N GLY A 86 -12.35 9.69 1.19
CA GLY A 86 -12.31 11.13 1.46
C GLY A 86 -13.68 11.80 1.50
N VAL A 87 -14.76 11.02 1.67
CA VAL A 87 -16.13 11.51 1.78
C VAL A 87 -16.54 11.49 3.25
N PRO A 88 -17.11 12.59 3.77
CA PRO A 88 -17.48 12.67 5.17
C PRO A 88 -18.90 12.10 5.41
N THR A 89 -19.14 10.82 5.09
CA THR A 89 -20.41 10.13 5.39
C THR A 89 -20.22 8.96 6.35
N LEU A 90 -21.16 8.83 7.28
CA LEU A 90 -21.24 7.72 8.25
C LEU A 90 -22.41 6.78 7.96
N ASP A 91 -23.24 7.11 6.97
CA ASP A 91 -24.40 6.32 6.60
C ASP A 91 -23.97 5.08 5.81
N THR A 92 -24.40 3.90 6.25
CA THR A 92 -23.95 2.63 5.66
C THR A 92 -24.43 2.44 4.22
N ASP A 93 -25.64 2.90 3.90
CA ASP A 93 -26.21 2.77 2.56
C ASP A 93 -25.51 3.73 1.58
N GLU A 94 -25.18 4.93 2.04
CA GLU A 94 -24.37 5.89 1.28
C GLU A 94 -22.94 5.37 1.05
N ILE A 95 -22.30 4.80 2.09
CA ILE A 95 -20.97 4.18 1.98
C ILE A 95 -21.01 3.04 0.94
N GLU A 96 -22.00 2.14 1.02
CA GLU A 96 -22.15 1.06 0.05
C GLU A 96 -22.33 1.59 -1.38
N ALA A 97 -23.17 2.61 -1.56
CA ALA A 97 -23.41 3.23 -2.86
C ALA A 97 -22.12 3.84 -3.45
N ILE A 98 -21.32 4.54 -2.63
CA ILE A 98 -20.04 5.12 -3.04
C ILE A 98 -19.04 4.03 -3.45
N ILE A 99 -18.96 2.95 -2.68
CA ILE A 99 -18.07 1.82 -3.01
C ILE A 99 -18.53 1.14 -4.30
N CYS A 100 -19.84 0.91 -4.48
CA CYS A 100 -20.39 0.34 -5.71
C CYS A 100 -20.08 1.20 -6.94
N ASP A 101 -20.31 2.51 -6.85
CA ASP A 101 -19.99 3.46 -7.91
C ASP A 101 -18.47 3.47 -8.20
N TYR A 102 -17.63 3.45 -7.17
CA TYR A 102 -16.18 3.33 -7.33
C TYR A 102 -15.77 2.04 -8.06
N ILE A 103 -16.42 0.91 -7.75
CA ILE A 103 -16.17 -0.36 -8.41
C ILE A 103 -16.55 -0.28 -9.89
N ASP A 104 -17.70 0.31 -10.22
CA ASP A 104 -18.21 0.39 -11.60
C ASP A 104 -17.48 1.42 -12.46
N ARG A 105 -17.01 2.51 -11.85
CA ARG A 105 -16.31 3.58 -12.57
C ARG A 105 -15.10 3.04 -13.32
N PRO A 106 -14.89 3.44 -14.58
CA PRO A 106 -13.72 3.02 -15.35
C PRO A 106 -12.39 3.33 -14.64
N ALA A 107 -11.38 2.49 -14.84
CA ALA A 107 -10.03 2.72 -14.27
C ALA A 107 -9.41 4.07 -14.67
N LYS A 108 -9.75 4.60 -15.85
CA LYS A 108 -9.34 5.94 -16.31
C LYS A 108 -9.97 7.09 -15.50
N ALA A 109 -11.06 6.81 -14.79
CA ALA A 109 -11.76 7.74 -13.88
C ALA A 109 -11.50 7.37 -12.41
N TYR A 110 -10.34 6.78 -12.13
CA TYR A 110 -9.89 6.35 -10.82
C TYR A 110 -10.71 5.24 -10.14
N GLY A 111 -11.65 4.57 -10.82
CA GLY A 111 -12.40 3.42 -10.28
C GLY A 111 -11.78 2.06 -10.60
N CYS A 112 -12.53 0.97 -10.40
CA CYS A 112 -12.08 -0.41 -10.68
C CYS A 112 -12.47 -0.94 -12.07
N GLY A 113 -13.36 -0.27 -12.79
CA GLY A 113 -13.86 -0.70 -14.11
C GLY A 113 -14.57 -2.06 -14.07
N GLY A 114 -15.30 -2.33 -12.99
CA GLY A 114 -16.02 -3.57 -12.74
C GLY A 114 -15.16 -4.78 -12.37
N LYS A 115 -13.84 -4.58 -12.15
CA LYS A 115 -12.91 -5.68 -11.83
C LYS A 115 -12.16 -5.40 -10.54
N LEU A 116 -12.38 -6.27 -9.55
CA LEU A 116 -11.60 -6.28 -8.33
C LEU A 116 -10.16 -6.76 -8.62
N VAL A 117 -9.24 -6.36 -7.75
CA VAL A 117 -7.83 -6.73 -7.77
C VAL A 117 -7.52 -7.59 -6.55
N ARG A 118 -6.45 -8.39 -6.61
CA ARG A 118 -5.95 -9.06 -5.40
C ARG A 118 -5.21 -8.05 -4.53
N TRP A 119 -5.49 -8.05 -3.24
CA TRP A 119 -4.74 -7.21 -2.31
C TRP A 119 -3.52 -7.93 -1.73
N TRP A 120 -2.47 -7.19 -1.41
CA TRP A 120 -1.24 -7.74 -0.85
C TRP A 120 -0.69 -6.87 0.29
N PRO A 121 0.00 -7.47 1.28
CA PRO A 121 0.73 -6.73 2.30
C PRO A 121 1.77 -5.78 1.71
N GLY A 122 2.09 -4.72 2.45
CA GLY A 122 3.02 -3.68 1.98
C GLY A 122 4.38 -4.21 1.54
N TYR A 123 4.93 -5.21 2.25
CA TYR A 123 6.23 -5.80 1.92
C TYR A 123 6.18 -6.58 0.58
N VAL A 124 5.07 -7.27 0.27
CA VAL A 124 4.85 -7.92 -1.03
C VAL A 124 4.79 -6.90 -2.16
N LEU A 125 4.11 -5.78 -1.94
CA LEU A 125 4.04 -4.69 -2.92
C LEU A 125 5.41 -4.05 -3.18
N GLN A 126 6.23 -3.89 -2.14
CA GLN A 126 7.61 -3.40 -2.25
C GLN A 126 8.52 -4.41 -2.94
N TRP A 127 8.38 -5.70 -2.64
CA TRP A 127 9.09 -6.78 -3.30
C TRP A 127 8.85 -6.77 -4.82
N ARG A 128 7.58 -6.77 -5.26
CA ARG A 128 7.28 -6.77 -6.70
C ARG A 128 7.77 -5.50 -7.40
N GLN A 129 7.75 -4.34 -6.74
CA GLN A 129 8.28 -3.10 -7.30
C GLN A 129 9.81 -3.17 -7.43
N SER A 130 10.49 -3.68 -6.40
CA SER A 130 11.95 -3.80 -6.36
C SER A 130 12.46 -4.79 -7.42
N LEU A 131 11.80 -5.94 -7.53
CA LEU A 131 12.10 -6.93 -8.56
C LEU A 131 11.80 -6.40 -9.98
N GLY A 132 10.67 -5.70 -10.15
CA GLY A 132 10.34 -5.06 -11.42
C GLY A 132 11.42 -4.05 -11.84
N PHE A 133 11.87 -3.22 -10.90
CA PHE A 133 12.99 -2.30 -11.10
C PHE A 133 14.26 -3.03 -11.52
N GLU A 134 14.66 -4.10 -10.82
CA GLU A 134 15.85 -4.87 -11.18
C GLU A 134 15.80 -5.38 -12.62
N ILE A 135 14.66 -5.98 -13.01
CA ILE A 135 14.50 -6.55 -14.35
C ILE A 135 14.58 -5.45 -15.42
N GLU A 136 13.86 -4.35 -15.23
CA GLU A 136 13.82 -3.26 -16.21
C GLU A 136 15.16 -2.52 -16.30
N MET A 137 15.80 -2.24 -15.17
CA MET A 137 17.08 -1.53 -15.16
C MET A 137 18.22 -2.41 -15.67
N THR A 138 18.30 -3.67 -15.27
CA THR A 138 19.33 -4.59 -15.79
C THR A 138 19.21 -4.73 -17.30
N LYS A 139 17.98 -4.78 -17.83
CA LYS A 139 17.74 -4.77 -19.27
C LYS A 139 18.17 -3.46 -19.93
N GLN A 140 17.83 -2.31 -19.34
CA GLN A 140 18.17 -0.98 -19.88
C GLN A 140 19.69 -0.74 -19.90
N TYR A 141 20.39 -1.14 -18.85
CA TYR A 141 21.82 -0.93 -18.66
C TYR A 141 22.69 -2.10 -19.14
N LYS A 142 22.08 -3.12 -19.77
CA LYS A 142 22.73 -4.33 -20.31
C LYS A 142 23.48 -5.17 -19.27
N GLY A 143 23.06 -5.10 -18.02
CA GLY A 143 23.68 -5.80 -16.90
C GLY A 143 23.55 -5.03 -15.59
N ARG A 144 23.78 -5.73 -14.47
CA ARG A 144 23.75 -5.13 -13.12
C ARG A 144 24.89 -4.13 -12.92
N GLU A 145 26.01 -4.35 -13.60
CA GLU A 145 27.21 -3.51 -13.57
C GLU A 145 26.96 -2.09 -14.10
N GLY A 146 26.00 -1.91 -15.02
CA GLY A 146 25.64 -0.60 -15.52
C GLY A 146 24.63 0.15 -14.63
N VAL A 147 23.88 -0.57 -13.80
CA VAL A 147 22.95 0.01 -12.82
C VAL A 147 23.76 0.50 -11.63
N TRP A 148 23.56 1.76 -11.21
CA TRP A 148 24.27 2.37 -10.08
C TRP A 148 25.80 2.44 -10.22
N GLY A 149 26.35 2.16 -11.41
CA GLY A 149 27.80 2.18 -11.66
C GLY A 149 28.45 3.55 -11.38
N GLN A 150 27.67 4.64 -11.39
CA GLN A 150 28.15 5.99 -11.06
C GLN A 150 28.65 6.14 -9.60
N TRP A 151 28.30 5.23 -8.70
CA TRP A 151 28.70 5.28 -7.29
C TRP A 151 30.01 4.54 -7.00
N GLY A 152 30.63 3.93 -8.01
CA GLY A 152 31.87 3.16 -7.87
C GLY A 152 31.63 1.73 -7.34
N PRO A 153 32.65 0.85 -7.46
CA PRO A 153 32.47 -0.60 -7.30
C PRO A 153 32.09 -1.03 -5.86
N GLU A 154 32.62 -0.36 -4.83
CA GLU A 154 32.33 -0.71 -3.43
C GLU A 154 30.87 -0.39 -3.06
N ALA A 155 30.42 0.84 -3.34
CA ALA A 155 29.03 1.25 -3.10
C ALA A 155 28.06 0.46 -3.99
N TRP A 156 28.41 0.22 -5.25
CA TRP A 156 27.64 -0.61 -6.17
C TRP A 156 27.36 -2.02 -5.61
N ALA A 157 28.41 -2.69 -5.12
CA ALA A 157 28.29 -4.03 -4.56
C ALA A 157 27.41 -4.04 -3.30
N ASP A 158 27.59 -3.06 -2.41
CA ASP A 158 26.78 -2.91 -1.20
C ASP A 158 25.29 -2.61 -1.53
N HIS A 159 25.02 -1.77 -2.53
CA HIS A 159 23.64 -1.49 -2.96
C HIS A 159 22.94 -2.72 -3.52
N TRP A 160 23.62 -3.50 -4.37
CA TRP A 160 23.06 -4.76 -4.88
C TRP A 160 22.91 -5.82 -3.78
N HIS A 161 23.88 -5.93 -2.86
CA HIS A 161 23.77 -6.84 -1.73
C HIS A 161 22.55 -6.52 -0.85
N ARG A 162 22.34 -5.25 -0.50
CA ARG A 162 21.15 -4.82 0.26
C ARG A 162 19.85 -5.02 -0.52
N HIS A 163 19.88 -4.87 -1.84
CA HIS A 163 18.73 -5.13 -2.70
C HIS A 163 18.36 -6.61 -2.67
N ASP A 164 19.34 -7.50 -2.87
CA ASP A 164 19.17 -8.96 -2.85
C ASP A 164 18.68 -9.45 -1.50
N MET A 165 19.25 -8.95 -0.40
CA MET A 165 18.77 -9.26 0.94
C MET A 165 17.29 -8.90 1.12
N LYS A 166 16.87 -7.69 0.72
CA LYS A 166 15.46 -7.28 0.84
C LYS A 166 14.51 -8.13 0.00
N LEU A 167 14.94 -8.56 -1.19
CA LEU A 167 14.14 -9.46 -2.01
C LEU A 167 14.00 -10.84 -1.36
N GLN A 168 15.09 -11.34 -0.79
CA GLN A 168 15.12 -12.63 -0.11
C GLN A 168 14.31 -12.61 1.19
N ASP A 169 14.47 -11.59 2.02
CA ASP A 169 13.71 -11.41 3.27
C ASP A 169 12.20 -11.41 3.00
N ALA A 170 11.77 -10.71 1.93
CA ALA A 170 10.37 -10.70 1.55
C ALA A 170 9.87 -12.07 1.06
N LEU A 171 10.69 -12.84 0.34
CA LEU A 171 10.33 -14.21 -0.07
C LEU A 171 10.25 -15.17 1.11
N ASP A 172 11.14 -15.03 2.09
CA ASP A 172 11.10 -15.83 3.32
C ASP A 172 9.87 -15.47 4.17
N GLN A 173 9.50 -14.19 4.26
CA GLN A 173 8.25 -13.79 4.89
C GLN A 173 7.02 -14.30 4.14
N MET A 174 7.00 -14.25 2.79
CA MET A 174 5.92 -14.87 2.01
C MET A 174 5.81 -16.37 2.27
N ARG A 175 6.94 -17.08 2.45
CA ARG A 175 6.94 -18.50 2.83
C ARG A 175 6.29 -18.72 4.18
N GLU A 176 6.65 -17.93 5.19
CA GLU A 176 6.08 -18.03 6.54
C GLU A 176 4.57 -17.73 6.54
N GLU A 177 4.12 -16.80 5.71
CA GLU A 177 2.71 -16.40 5.58
C GLU A 177 1.91 -17.26 4.57
N GLY A 178 2.54 -18.24 3.91
CA GLY A 178 1.89 -19.12 2.93
C GLY A 178 1.47 -18.44 1.62
N ILE A 179 2.14 -17.34 1.25
CA ILE A 179 1.90 -16.58 0.02
C ILE A 179 2.77 -17.14 -1.11
N ASP A 180 2.16 -17.62 -2.20
CA ASP A 180 2.92 -18.04 -3.40
C ASP A 180 3.38 -16.79 -4.18
N PRO A 181 4.70 -16.56 -4.36
CA PRO A 181 5.20 -15.43 -5.16
C PRO A 181 4.76 -15.50 -6.64
N ASN A 182 4.32 -16.67 -7.14
CA ASN A 182 3.73 -16.79 -8.47
C ASN A 182 2.28 -16.28 -8.55
N ASP A 183 1.57 -16.20 -7.42
CA ASP A 183 0.27 -15.53 -7.35
C ASP A 183 0.41 -14.00 -7.33
N VAL A 184 1.59 -13.51 -6.93
CA VAL A 184 1.96 -12.10 -6.95
C VAL A 184 2.41 -11.71 -8.36
N GLY A 185 1.52 -11.06 -9.09
CA GLY A 185 1.80 -10.56 -10.44
C GLY A 185 2.78 -9.37 -10.48
N PRO A 186 3.20 -8.96 -11.69
CA PRO A 186 4.08 -7.81 -11.86
C PRO A 186 3.44 -6.52 -11.34
N PRO A 187 4.25 -5.49 -10.99
CA PRO A 187 3.71 -4.19 -10.65
C PRO A 187 2.99 -3.56 -11.85
N ARG A 188 2.03 -2.67 -11.57
CA ARG A 188 1.28 -1.98 -12.61
C ARG A 188 2.23 -1.20 -13.54
N GLY A 189 2.10 -1.42 -14.84
CA GLY A 189 2.91 -0.74 -15.87
C GLY A 189 4.24 -1.43 -16.20
N PHE A 190 4.58 -2.54 -15.53
CA PHE A 190 5.75 -3.35 -15.86
C PHE A 190 5.69 -3.90 -17.28
N ASN A 191 6.80 -3.79 -18.01
CA ASN A 191 6.92 -4.28 -19.38
C ASN A 191 7.97 -5.38 -19.49
N GLY A 192 7.51 -6.62 -19.60
CA GLY A 192 8.42 -7.75 -19.82
C GLY A 192 7.85 -9.07 -19.37
N LYS A 193 8.73 -10.08 -19.28
CA LYS A 193 8.38 -11.38 -18.76
C LYS A 193 8.58 -11.37 -17.24
N TRP A 194 7.50 -11.52 -16.49
CA TRP A 194 7.58 -11.73 -15.04
C TRP A 194 8.20 -13.11 -14.77
N PRO A 195 9.19 -13.23 -13.87
CA PRO A 195 9.80 -14.50 -13.54
C PRO A 195 8.79 -15.46 -12.91
N LYS A 196 9.08 -16.76 -13.05
CA LYS A 196 8.40 -17.81 -12.29
C LYS A 196 9.32 -18.27 -11.18
N PHE A 197 8.76 -18.45 -10.00
CA PHE A 197 9.46 -18.89 -8.81
C PHE A 197 9.15 -20.34 -8.53
N GLU A 198 10.07 -21.04 -7.87
CA GLU A 198 9.77 -22.35 -7.32
C GLU A 198 8.60 -22.20 -6.33
N ARG A 199 7.63 -23.10 -6.44
CA ARG A 199 6.49 -23.09 -5.51
C ARG A 199 7.02 -23.35 -4.12
N ILE A 200 6.70 -22.43 -3.24
CA ILE A 200 7.02 -22.57 -1.83
C ILE A 200 6.04 -23.61 -1.27
N ALA A 201 6.55 -24.76 -0.85
CA ALA A 201 5.74 -25.77 -0.17
C ALA A 201 5.29 -25.19 1.18
N ALA A 202 3.97 -25.19 1.41
CA ALA A 202 3.37 -24.86 2.70
C ALA A 202 3.65 -25.94 3.75
#